data_AF-A0A534RJT4-F1
#
_entry.id   AF-A0A534RJT4-F1
#
_cell.length_a   1.000
_cell.length_b   1.000
_cell.length_c   1.000
_cell.angle_alpha   90.00
_cell.angle_beta   90.00
_cell.angle_gamma   90.00
#
_symmetry.space_group_name_H-M   'P 1'
#
loop_
_entity.id
_entity.type
_entity.pdbx_description
1 polymer ?
#
loop_
_entity_poly.entity_id
_entity_poly.type
_entity_poly.pdbx_seq_one_letter_code
_entity_poly.pdbx_strand_id
1 'polypeptide(L)'
;MVARRRGGLNGGRAATCGRWLAITLWLATGVGAELVPGGGSTKNDCLVELDVRPDTAVSSGAHGKPSVVCSDCDPRCGAPRDGKCQFQVMLCVNQANVTGCSPSALARAVGKIGRTRLPAPALDGSAACGAATSISVKAKKTRPGRAVASLRALSQGKPRRLDTDRVVLQCRPAVCRCGGGTPTKLSFTTDVGTGQCGHLDADGSPGFFPLSCGGLYFGGGGVIQPLPAIVPDMGESVFNVCCSGTNLFAGPTTAAETGTNRNCSSAGCLFGPPLPLPDAAAPAISTCLRNVVAKDASGSADCSTGAVELLDLPLSSEVFLDGDLLPTRCVGGSTPGAPCGGCAAPTACPGGGTCTNDTGRCRGTTTACCSAPDCGTAGCAPGHCAGGTSADTGCISDADCPGGRCDTFIQPCPICEATSRKCNGGPNNGLDCTPADSPINGGYPTSHDCPPPGSKIAALPIGFALTSGTASKSATDKAKQTHVFCGQCAEPNPLRFKTPPCAGTNTDCACTSDDDCTDEGT
;
A
#
# COMPACT_ATOMS: atom_id res chain seq x y z
N MET A 1 -3.80 30.08 51.97
CA MET A 1 -2.97 30.32 53.16
C MET A 1 -1.50 30.26 52.75
N VAL A 2 -0.80 31.36 53.02
CA VAL A 2 0.64 31.54 53.32
C VAL A 2 1.69 30.85 52.43
N ALA A 3 2.46 31.74 51.79
CA ALA A 3 3.70 31.55 51.06
C ALA A 3 4.79 30.70 51.76
N ARG A 4 5.67 30.11 50.95
CA ARG A 4 7.12 30.12 51.22
C ARG A 4 7.93 29.98 49.93
N ARG A 5 8.80 30.98 49.72
CA ARG A 5 9.87 31.02 48.72
C ARG A 5 11.19 30.65 49.39
N ARG A 6 12.03 29.96 48.60
CA ARG A 6 13.51 30.02 48.47
C ARG A 6 14.42 29.59 49.62
N GLY A 7 15.17 28.51 49.35
CA GLY A 7 16.64 28.43 49.39
C GLY A 7 17.05 27.52 48.21
N GLY A 8 18.06 27.75 47.37
CA GLY A 8 19.29 28.52 47.49
C GLY A 8 20.45 27.52 47.46
N LEU A 9 21.15 27.36 46.32
CA LEU A 9 22.49 26.76 46.22
C LEU A 9 23.18 27.10 44.89
N ASN A 10 24.17 27.98 45.00
CA ASN A 10 25.43 28.19 44.28
C ASN A 10 25.71 27.49 42.93
N GLY A 11 26.08 28.33 41.95
CA GLY A 11 27.41 28.33 41.32
C GLY A 11 27.88 27.05 40.62
N GLY A 12 27.69 26.99 39.29
CA GLY A 12 28.30 25.96 38.45
C GLY A 12 28.37 26.41 37.00
N ARG A 13 29.60 26.65 36.54
CA ARG A 13 30.07 27.01 35.20
C ARG A 13 29.22 26.54 34.03
N ALA A 14 29.08 27.43 33.05
CA ALA A 14 28.67 27.11 31.69
C ALA A 14 29.57 26.00 31.10
N ALA A 15 29.03 24.80 31.00
CA ALA A 15 29.56 23.75 30.14
C ALA A 15 28.59 23.64 28.96
N THR A 16 28.97 24.26 27.85
CA THR A 16 28.47 23.96 26.51
C THR A 16 28.85 22.52 26.17
N CYS A 17 28.08 21.57 26.71
CA CYS A 17 28.16 20.18 26.30
C CYS A 17 27.29 20.06 25.06
N GLY A 18 27.92 20.21 23.89
CA GLY A 18 27.33 19.86 22.61
C GLY A 18 26.90 18.41 22.64
N ARG A 19 25.61 18.17 22.91
CA ARG A 19 24.99 16.87 22.69
C ARG A 19 24.90 16.71 21.19
N TRP A 20 25.90 16.04 20.64
CA TRP A 20 25.78 15.31 19.38
C TRP A 20 24.60 14.35 19.55
N LEU A 21 23.41 14.78 19.12
CA LEU A 21 22.35 13.85 18.79
C LEU A 21 22.90 13.02 17.63
N ALA A 22 23.21 11.76 17.90
CA ALA A 22 23.37 10.76 16.88
C ALA A 22 22.01 10.61 16.18
N ILE A 23 21.79 11.44 15.16
CA ILE A 23 20.75 11.23 14.17
C ILE A 23 21.14 9.92 13.48
N THR A 24 20.55 8.80 13.91
CA THR A 24 20.51 7.58 13.12
C THR A 24 19.61 7.86 11.93
N LEU A 25 20.20 8.52 10.94
CA LEU A 25 19.67 8.68 9.61
C LEU A 25 19.56 7.26 9.05
N TRP A 26 18.36 6.69 9.07
CA TRP A 26 18.03 5.60 8.15
C TRP A 26 18.02 6.23 6.77
N LEU A 27 19.22 6.38 6.20
CA LEU A 27 19.38 6.42 4.76
C LEU A 27 18.64 5.19 4.25
N ALA A 28 17.60 5.39 3.44
CA ALA A 28 17.20 4.40 2.48
C ALA A 28 18.47 4.12 1.67
N THR A 29 19.18 3.06 2.05
CA THR A 29 20.40 2.67 1.37
C THR A 29 19.99 2.33 -0.04
N GLY A 30 20.36 3.18 -1.00
CA GLY A 30 20.36 2.80 -2.40
C GLY A 30 20.96 1.41 -2.50
N VAL A 31 20.19 0.51 -3.11
CA VAL A 31 20.40 -0.93 -3.32
C VAL A 31 21.89 -1.30 -3.31
N GLY A 32 22.42 -1.67 -2.13
CA GLY A 32 23.82 -2.01 -1.96
C GLY A 32 24.08 -3.43 -2.47
N ALA A 33 25.03 -3.60 -3.40
CA ALA A 33 25.48 -4.92 -3.86
C ALA A 33 25.93 -5.81 -2.68
N GLU A 34 25.47 -7.06 -2.59
CA GLU A 34 26.07 -8.06 -1.70
C GLU A 34 27.21 -8.74 -2.45
N LEU A 35 28.36 -8.06 -2.43
CA LEU A 35 29.60 -8.60 -2.96
C LEU A 35 30.05 -9.76 -2.09
N VAL A 36 30.22 -10.93 -2.70
CA VAL A 36 30.74 -12.12 -2.03
C VAL A 36 32.23 -12.25 -2.35
N PRO A 37 33.13 -11.93 -1.40
CA PRO A 37 34.54 -12.09 -1.61
C PRO A 37 34.87 -13.55 -1.88
N GLY A 38 35.87 -13.74 -2.72
CA GLY A 38 36.44 -15.03 -3.02
C GLY A 38 36.83 -15.88 -1.81
N GLY A 39 36.98 -17.18 -2.03
CA GLY A 39 37.57 -18.08 -1.03
C GLY A 39 39.08 -18.25 -1.21
N GLY A 40 39.66 -17.53 -2.17
CA GLY A 40 41.05 -17.61 -2.58
C GLY A 40 42.03 -16.90 -1.66
N SER A 41 43.02 -16.24 -2.25
CA SER A 41 44.03 -15.50 -1.50
C SER A 41 43.54 -14.08 -1.29
N THR A 42 43.44 -13.65 -0.03
CA THR A 42 43.01 -12.28 0.35
C THR A 42 43.80 -11.15 -0.31
N LYS A 43 45.00 -11.43 -0.84
CA LYS A 43 45.82 -10.48 -1.62
C LYS A 43 45.31 -10.28 -3.06
N ASN A 44 44.51 -11.19 -3.57
CA ASN A 44 43.99 -11.21 -4.93
C ASN A 44 42.46 -11.19 -4.98
N ASP A 45 41.74 -11.54 -3.91
CA ASP A 45 40.27 -11.69 -3.89
C ASP A 45 39.46 -10.46 -4.35
N CYS A 46 40.07 -9.26 -4.42
CA CYS A 46 39.45 -8.09 -5.02
C CYS A 46 39.43 -8.09 -6.55
N LEU A 47 40.25 -8.93 -7.20
CA LEU A 47 40.40 -8.90 -8.66
C LEU A 47 39.15 -9.48 -9.34
N VAL A 48 38.49 -10.47 -8.73
CA VAL A 48 37.18 -10.94 -9.18
C VAL A 48 36.27 -11.35 -8.02
N GLU A 49 35.04 -10.87 -8.04
CA GLU A 49 34.02 -11.19 -7.06
C GLU A 49 32.69 -11.54 -7.73
N LEU A 50 31.82 -12.25 -7.00
CA LEU A 50 30.45 -12.49 -7.42
C LEU A 50 29.55 -11.51 -6.65
N ASP A 51 28.91 -10.61 -7.37
CA ASP A 51 27.78 -9.87 -6.81
C ASP A 51 26.53 -10.74 -6.90
N VAL A 52 25.81 -10.84 -5.79
CA VAL A 52 24.52 -11.49 -5.69
C VAL A 52 23.59 -10.41 -5.14
N ARG A 53 22.62 -9.94 -5.93
CA ARG A 53 21.87 -8.71 -5.59
C ARG A 53 21.25 -8.81 -4.18
N PRO A 54 21.20 -7.72 -3.39
CA PRO A 54 20.96 -7.73 -1.94
C PRO A 54 19.67 -8.40 -1.47
N ASP A 55 18.68 -8.52 -2.35
CA ASP A 55 17.47 -9.23 -2.02
C ASP A 55 17.68 -10.74 -2.05
N THR A 56 18.74 -11.31 -2.61
CA THR A 56 18.74 -12.71 -3.03
C THR A 56 19.09 -13.75 -1.97
N ALA A 57 19.88 -13.49 -0.92
CA ALA A 57 20.33 -14.59 -0.05
C ALA A 57 21.07 -14.15 1.21
N VAL A 58 21.25 -15.10 2.14
CA VAL A 58 22.20 -14.94 3.26
C VAL A 58 23.55 -15.53 2.85
N SER A 59 24.60 -14.71 2.80
CA SER A 59 25.97 -15.22 2.76
C SER A 59 26.29 -15.98 4.03
N SER A 60 26.61 -17.27 3.90
CA SER A 60 27.09 -18.11 4.98
C SER A 60 28.41 -18.73 4.56
N GLY A 61 29.51 -18.21 5.12
CA GLY A 61 30.84 -18.71 4.83
C GLY A 61 31.90 -18.22 5.81
N ALA A 62 32.59 -19.16 6.43
CA ALA A 62 33.93 -18.93 6.97
C ALA A 62 34.94 -18.86 5.81
N HIS A 63 36.05 -18.14 5.99
CA HIS A 63 37.12 -17.99 5.00
C HIS A 63 37.44 -19.32 4.27
N GLY A 64 37.42 -19.29 2.94
CA GLY A 64 37.85 -20.40 2.07
C GLY A 64 36.76 -21.09 1.23
N LYS A 65 35.46 -20.99 1.61
CA LYS A 65 34.34 -21.59 0.85
C LYS A 65 33.04 -20.77 0.98
N PRO A 66 32.97 -19.57 0.39
CA PRO A 66 31.76 -18.75 0.46
C PRO A 66 30.55 -19.49 -0.15
N SER A 67 29.41 -19.40 0.53
CA SER A 67 28.15 -19.94 0.04
C SER A 67 27.00 -18.97 0.23
N VAL A 68 26.14 -18.94 -0.77
CA VAL A 68 24.99 -18.04 -0.88
C VAL A 68 23.76 -18.92 -0.83
N VAL A 69 23.00 -18.80 0.25
CA VAL A 69 21.92 -19.73 0.56
C VAL A 69 20.56 -19.06 0.36
N CYS A 70 19.74 -19.70 -0.45
CA CYS A 70 18.32 -19.40 -0.60
C CYS A 70 17.48 -20.59 -0.15
N SER A 71 16.27 -20.30 0.29
CA SER A 71 15.23 -21.32 0.41
C SER A 71 14.30 -21.24 -0.79
N ASP A 72 13.84 -22.39 -1.27
CA ASP A 72 12.60 -22.49 -2.05
C ASP A 72 11.52 -21.77 -1.22
N CYS A 73 10.65 -21.00 -1.88
CA CYS A 73 9.75 -20.01 -1.27
C CYS A 73 10.32 -18.62 -0.93
N ASP A 74 11.62 -18.38 -1.01
CA ASP A 74 12.19 -17.07 -0.66
C ASP A 74 12.04 -16.09 -1.86
N PRO A 75 11.14 -15.08 -1.79
CA PRO A 75 10.80 -14.21 -2.94
C PRO A 75 11.98 -13.36 -3.40
N ARG A 76 12.84 -13.04 -2.43
CA ARG A 76 14.24 -12.63 -2.53
C ARG A 76 15.03 -13.24 -3.67
N CYS A 77 14.91 -14.55 -3.87
CA CYS A 77 15.57 -15.27 -4.96
C CYS A 77 14.60 -15.74 -6.04
N GLY A 78 13.47 -15.04 -6.22
CA GLY A 78 12.47 -15.36 -7.24
C GLY A 78 12.04 -16.83 -7.23
N ALA A 79 11.91 -17.42 -6.04
CA ALA A 79 11.57 -18.83 -5.84
C ALA A 79 10.07 -19.00 -5.57
N PRO A 80 9.22 -19.15 -6.61
CA PRO A 80 7.89 -19.71 -6.40
C PRO A 80 8.03 -21.14 -5.84
N ARG A 81 6.94 -21.75 -5.35
CA ARG A 81 6.93 -23.12 -4.81
C ARG A 81 7.11 -24.20 -5.88
N ASP A 82 8.21 -24.15 -6.64
CA ASP A 82 8.51 -25.07 -7.74
C ASP A 82 9.79 -25.89 -7.50
N GLY A 83 10.40 -25.74 -6.31
CA GLY A 83 11.63 -26.41 -5.95
C GLY A 83 12.86 -25.81 -6.64
N LYS A 84 12.81 -24.55 -7.10
CA LYS A 84 13.93 -23.85 -7.72
C LYS A 84 14.11 -22.47 -7.11
N CYS A 85 15.37 -22.07 -6.97
CA CYS A 85 15.73 -20.71 -6.57
C CYS A 85 16.39 -20.00 -7.76
N GLN A 86 15.96 -18.79 -8.08
CA GLN A 86 16.54 -17.92 -9.12
C GLN A 86 17.49 -16.88 -8.50
N PHE A 87 18.78 -17.07 -8.71
CA PHE A 87 19.79 -16.12 -8.28
C PHE A 87 20.04 -15.10 -9.39
N GLN A 88 19.97 -13.80 -9.09
CA GLN A 88 20.53 -12.77 -9.96
C GLN A 88 21.98 -12.51 -9.56
N VAL A 89 22.90 -12.74 -10.50
CA VAL A 89 24.33 -12.63 -10.23
C VAL A 89 25.06 -11.80 -11.28
N MET A 90 26.13 -11.13 -10.87
CA MET A 90 26.99 -10.33 -11.73
C MET A 90 28.46 -10.69 -11.48
N LEU A 91 29.27 -10.68 -12.55
CA LEU A 91 30.72 -10.80 -12.43
C LEU A 91 31.30 -9.42 -12.16
N CYS A 92 31.92 -9.23 -11.00
CA CYS A 92 32.55 -7.98 -10.62
C CYS A 92 34.07 -8.12 -10.61
N VAL A 93 34.76 -7.02 -10.92
CA VAL A 93 36.23 -6.95 -10.93
C VAL A 93 36.70 -5.76 -10.13
N ASN A 94 37.91 -5.86 -9.55
CA ASN A 94 38.62 -4.79 -8.87
C ASN A 94 37.82 -4.10 -7.76
N GLN A 95 37.02 -4.85 -7.00
CA GLN A 95 36.17 -4.30 -5.95
C GLN A 95 37.01 -3.83 -4.74
N ALA A 96 36.50 -2.85 -4.00
CA ALA A 96 37.25 -2.18 -2.92
C ALA A 96 36.92 -2.71 -1.50
N ASN A 97 36.03 -3.70 -1.40
CA ASN A 97 35.53 -4.28 -0.16
C ASN A 97 36.50 -5.27 0.52
N VAL A 98 37.58 -5.68 -0.15
CA VAL A 98 38.60 -6.57 0.42
C VAL A 98 39.82 -5.78 0.89
N THR A 99 39.98 -5.64 2.21
CA THR A 99 41.12 -4.93 2.81
C THR A 99 42.45 -5.62 2.47
N GLY A 100 43.43 -4.85 2.00
CA GLY A 100 44.77 -5.36 1.68
C GLY A 100 44.91 -5.97 0.29
N CYS A 101 43.87 -5.92 -0.55
CA CYS A 101 43.94 -6.25 -1.96
C CYS A 101 43.97 -4.98 -2.81
N SER A 102 44.89 -4.91 -3.78
CA SER A 102 44.99 -3.76 -4.69
C SER A 102 44.39 -4.08 -6.05
N PRO A 103 43.55 -3.19 -6.63
CA PRO A 103 43.06 -3.30 -8.00
C PRO A 103 44.18 -3.41 -9.03
N SER A 104 43.89 -4.02 -10.19
CA SER A 104 44.82 -4.09 -11.31
C SER A 104 44.09 -4.22 -12.63
N ALA A 105 44.64 -3.64 -13.70
CA ALA A 105 44.17 -3.93 -15.05
C ALA A 105 44.26 -5.44 -15.33
N LEU A 106 43.19 -6.01 -15.89
CA LEU A 106 43.08 -7.45 -16.08
C LEU A 106 43.32 -7.82 -17.55
N ALA A 107 44.13 -8.85 -17.77
CA ALA A 107 44.26 -9.48 -19.08
C ALA A 107 43.01 -10.32 -19.39
N ARG A 108 42.34 -10.82 -18.35
CA ARG A 108 41.16 -11.68 -18.47
C ARG A 108 40.39 -11.73 -17.16
N ALA A 109 39.06 -11.66 -17.24
CA ALA A 109 38.14 -12.04 -16.17
C ALA A 109 37.10 -13.03 -16.71
N VAL A 110 36.80 -14.08 -15.96
CA VAL A 110 35.84 -15.11 -16.34
C VAL A 110 35.02 -15.53 -15.13
N GLY A 111 33.71 -15.35 -15.21
CA GLY A 111 32.74 -16.00 -14.33
C GLY A 111 31.99 -17.09 -15.07
N LYS A 112 31.85 -18.27 -14.47
CA LYS A 112 31.06 -19.38 -15.02
C LYS A 112 30.25 -20.06 -13.94
N ILE A 113 28.99 -20.36 -14.23
CA ILE A 113 28.12 -21.18 -13.40
C ILE A 113 27.57 -22.31 -14.26
N GLY A 114 28.07 -23.54 -14.02
CA GLY A 114 27.80 -24.66 -14.91
C GLY A 114 28.26 -24.37 -16.35
N ARG A 115 27.31 -24.31 -17.29
CA ARG A 115 27.57 -23.97 -18.71
C ARG A 115 27.41 -22.48 -19.02
N THR A 116 26.80 -21.72 -18.11
CA THR A 116 26.53 -20.30 -18.31
C THR A 116 27.79 -19.49 -18.01
N ARG A 117 28.19 -18.63 -18.95
CA ARG A 117 29.28 -17.68 -18.78
C ARG A 117 28.68 -16.31 -18.43
N LEU A 118 29.17 -15.70 -17.36
CA LEU A 118 28.73 -14.36 -16.95
C LEU A 118 29.37 -13.30 -17.87
N PRO A 119 28.62 -12.23 -18.24
CA PRO A 119 29.17 -11.09 -18.96
C PRO A 119 30.29 -10.43 -18.15
N ALA A 120 31.43 -10.15 -18.79
CA ALA A 120 32.53 -9.45 -18.14
C ALA A 120 32.39 -7.93 -18.30
N PRO A 121 32.70 -7.14 -17.27
CA PRO A 121 32.80 -5.68 -17.37
C PRO A 121 34.08 -5.23 -18.08
N ALA A 122 34.29 -3.91 -18.16
CA ALA A 122 35.57 -3.32 -18.56
C ALA A 122 36.70 -3.80 -17.63
N LEU A 123 37.89 -4.05 -18.21
CA LEU A 123 39.04 -4.67 -17.54
C LEU A 123 40.23 -3.71 -17.39
N ASP A 124 39.96 -2.41 -17.44
CA ASP A 124 40.95 -1.32 -17.45
C ASP A 124 41.63 -1.05 -16.09
N GLY A 125 41.19 -1.74 -15.04
CA GLY A 125 41.71 -1.56 -13.67
C GLY A 125 40.75 -0.82 -12.74
N SER A 126 39.65 -0.28 -13.28
CA SER A 126 38.56 0.28 -12.48
C SER A 126 37.67 -0.82 -11.87
N ALA A 127 36.97 -0.47 -10.78
CA ALA A 127 35.95 -1.32 -10.17
C ALA A 127 34.69 -1.31 -11.04
N ALA A 128 34.24 -2.48 -11.50
CA ALA A 128 33.07 -2.58 -12.36
C ALA A 128 32.41 -3.97 -12.26
N CYS A 129 31.12 -4.04 -12.60
CA CYS A 129 30.35 -5.29 -12.69
C CYS A 129 29.70 -5.44 -14.07
N GLY A 130 29.71 -6.67 -14.60
CA GLY A 130 29.03 -6.99 -15.86
C GLY A 130 27.51 -7.05 -15.72
N ALA A 131 26.77 -7.25 -16.82
CA ALA A 131 25.32 -7.34 -16.78
C ALA A 131 24.79 -8.50 -15.91
N ALA A 132 23.65 -8.28 -15.24
CA ALA A 132 22.99 -9.27 -14.40
C ALA A 132 22.55 -10.51 -15.20
N THR A 133 22.78 -11.68 -14.62
CA THR A 133 22.41 -12.98 -15.21
C THR A 133 21.56 -13.76 -14.22
N SER A 134 20.40 -14.26 -14.65
CA SER A 134 19.57 -15.15 -13.83
C SER A 134 20.06 -16.60 -13.90
N ILE A 135 20.21 -17.22 -12.73
CA ILE A 135 20.69 -18.60 -12.55
C ILE A 135 19.67 -19.38 -11.73
N SER A 136 19.05 -20.39 -12.33
CA SER A 136 18.13 -21.29 -11.64
C SER A 136 18.87 -22.48 -11.01
N VAL A 137 18.71 -22.65 -9.70
CA VAL A 137 19.25 -23.79 -8.94
C VAL A 137 18.09 -24.62 -8.42
N LYS A 138 17.94 -25.84 -8.94
CA LYS A 138 16.88 -26.78 -8.53
C LYS A 138 17.25 -27.51 -7.23
N ALA A 139 16.40 -27.40 -6.21
CA ALA A 139 16.47 -28.18 -4.99
C ALA A 139 16.17 -29.67 -5.26
N LYS A 140 16.68 -30.56 -4.41
CA LYS A 140 16.54 -32.02 -4.57
C LYS A 140 15.62 -32.60 -3.49
N LYS A 141 14.30 -32.64 -3.68
CA LYS A 141 13.33 -33.18 -2.71
C LYS A 141 13.58 -32.69 -1.27
N THR A 142 14.37 -33.43 -0.47
CA THR A 142 14.72 -33.12 0.92
C THR A 142 16.14 -32.53 1.10
N ARG A 143 16.93 -32.44 0.02
CA ARG A 143 18.32 -31.99 0.04
C ARG A 143 18.49 -30.69 -0.76
N PRO A 144 19.44 -29.83 -0.36
CA PRO A 144 19.74 -28.64 -1.11
C PRO A 144 20.27 -28.93 -2.52
N GLY A 145 19.78 -28.17 -3.49
CA GLY A 145 20.39 -28.00 -4.81
C GLY A 145 21.63 -27.12 -4.70
N ARG A 146 22.62 -27.33 -5.57
CA ARG A 146 23.85 -26.53 -5.59
C ARG A 146 24.27 -26.21 -7.01
N ALA A 147 24.69 -24.97 -7.25
CA ALA A 147 25.44 -24.56 -8.42
C ALA A 147 26.74 -23.88 -7.96
N VAL A 148 27.84 -24.14 -8.68
CA VAL A 148 29.15 -23.59 -8.33
C VAL A 148 29.49 -22.50 -9.35
N ALA A 149 29.65 -21.27 -8.85
CA ALA A 149 30.26 -20.18 -9.59
C ALA A 149 31.77 -20.32 -9.50
N SER A 150 32.42 -20.52 -10.64
CA SER A 150 33.88 -20.49 -10.79
C SER A 150 34.28 -19.14 -11.36
N LEU A 151 35.03 -18.37 -10.59
CA LEU A 151 35.55 -17.07 -10.99
C LEU A 151 37.05 -17.18 -11.23
N ARG A 152 37.56 -16.41 -12.19
CA ARG A 152 38.98 -16.34 -12.46
C ARG A 152 39.37 -15.00 -13.07
N ALA A 153 40.32 -14.30 -12.46
CA ALA A 153 40.95 -13.10 -13.01
C ALA A 153 42.46 -13.28 -13.16
N LEU A 154 43.02 -12.67 -14.20
CA LEU A 154 44.46 -12.65 -14.46
C LEU A 154 44.89 -11.20 -14.70
N SER A 155 45.80 -10.67 -13.89
CA SER A 155 46.29 -9.29 -14.07
C SER A 155 47.22 -9.14 -15.27
N GLN A 156 47.37 -7.91 -15.76
CA GLN A 156 48.29 -7.58 -16.87
C GLN A 156 49.75 -7.42 -16.42
N GLY A 157 49.99 -7.11 -15.15
CA GLY A 157 51.33 -6.84 -14.59
C GLY A 157 52.28 -8.06 -14.60
N LYS A 158 53.58 -7.81 -14.38
CA LYS A 158 54.59 -8.84 -14.16
C LYS A 158 55.17 -8.71 -12.73
N PRO A 159 55.14 -9.75 -11.89
CA PRO A 159 54.50 -11.05 -12.12
C PRO A 159 52.97 -10.92 -12.20
N ARG A 160 52.34 -11.79 -13.00
CA ARG A 160 50.87 -11.80 -13.12
C ARG A 160 50.25 -12.35 -11.84
N ARG A 161 49.25 -11.64 -11.34
CA ARG A 161 48.40 -12.10 -10.23
C ARG A 161 47.29 -12.95 -10.82
N LEU A 162 47.10 -14.13 -10.24
CA LEU A 162 46.00 -15.02 -10.56
C LEU A 162 45.05 -15.03 -9.37
N ASP A 163 43.79 -14.73 -9.67
CA ASP A 163 42.70 -14.86 -8.74
C ASP A 163 41.77 -15.98 -9.20
N THR A 164 41.32 -16.83 -8.28
CA THR A 164 40.51 -17.99 -8.62
C THR A 164 39.62 -18.37 -7.45
N ASP A 165 38.33 -18.20 -7.66
CA ASP A 165 37.33 -18.36 -6.61
C ASP A 165 36.25 -19.34 -6.96
N ARG A 166 35.65 -19.85 -5.90
CA ARG A 166 34.47 -20.69 -5.96
C ARG A 166 33.44 -20.22 -4.95
N VAL A 167 32.31 -19.77 -5.46
CA VAL A 167 31.13 -19.44 -4.67
C VAL A 167 30.06 -20.50 -4.91
N VAL A 168 29.47 -21.04 -3.85
CA VAL A 168 28.39 -22.04 -3.97
C VAL A 168 27.05 -21.36 -3.81
N LEU A 169 26.22 -21.39 -4.86
CA LEU A 169 24.81 -21.04 -4.79
C LEU A 169 24.03 -22.27 -4.32
N GLN A 170 23.27 -22.15 -3.23
CA GLN A 170 22.55 -23.26 -2.63
C GLN A 170 21.06 -22.96 -2.52
N CYS A 171 20.22 -23.79 -3.14
CA CYS A 171 18.76 -23.73 -3.00
C CYS A 171 18.29 -24.83 -2.05
N ARG A 172 17.79 -24.47 -0.88
CA ARG A 172 17.27 -25.41 0.11
C ARG A 172 15.77 -25.64 -0.13
N PRO A 173 15.26 -26.88 -0.09
CA PRO A 173 13.81 -27.08 -0.11
C PRO A 173 13.13 -26.37 1.06
N ALA A 174 11.97 -25.78 0.82
CA ALA A 174 11.17 -25.13 1.85
C ALA A 174 10.61 -26.21 2.79
N VAL A 175 10.82 -26.08 4.09
CA VAL A 175 10.16 -26.93 5.10
C VAL A 175 9.26 -26.05 5.92
N CYS A 176 7.95 -26.22 5.76
CA CYS A 176 6.97 -25.47 6.52
C CYS A 176 6.76 -26.06 7.92
N ARG A 177 6.62 -25.18 8.92
CA ARG A 177 6.40 -25.52 10.33
C ARG A 177 5.13 -24.89 10.90
N CYS A 178 4.26 -24.36 10.04
CA CYS A 178 2.96 -23.84 10.47
C CYS A 178 2.06 -24.94 11.05
N GLY A 179 1.27 -24.56 12.05
CA GLY A 179 0.20 -25.42 12.54
C GLY A 179 -0.81 -25.72 11.43
N GLY A 180 -1.33 -26.94 11.39
CA GLY A 180 -2.33 -27.34 10.38
C GLY A 180 -1.77 -27.74 9.01
N GLY A 181 -0.46 -27.70 8.81
CA GLY A 181 0.20 -28.15 7.57
C GLY A 181 0.85 -27.01 6.79
N THR A 182 1.09 -27.20 5.50
CA THR A 182 1.67 -26.14 4.67
C THR A 182 0.57 -25.29 4.03
N PRO A 183 0.37 -24.03 4.46
CA PRO A 183 -0.60 -23.15 3.83
C PRO A 183 -0.17 -22.85 2.39
N THR A 184 -1.16 -22.72 1.51
CA THR A 184 -0.97 -22.34 0.10
C THR A 184 -1.58 -20.99 -0.22
N LYS A 185 -2.44 -20.47 0.65
CA LYS A 185 -3.08 -19.17 0.53
C LYS A 185 -3.08 -18.45 1.88
N LEU A 186 -3.06 -17.12 1.83
CA LEU A 186 -3.37 -16.23 2.94
C LEU A 186 -4.55 -15.38 2.45
N SER A 187 -5.54 -15.15 3.29
CA SER A 187 -6.60 -14.19 3.01
C SER A 187 -6.76 -13.25 4.19
N PHE A 188 -7.11 -12.01 3.89
CA PHE A 188 -7.64 -11.08 4.88
C PHE A 188 -8.97 -10.54 4.37
N THR A 189 -9.82 -10.15 5.30
CA THR A 189 -11.12 -9.53 5.04
C THR A 189 -11.18 -8.26 5.88
N THR A 190 -11.54 -7.14 5.28
CA THR A 190 -11.78 -5.90 6.05
C THR A 190 -12.97 -6.09 6.98
N ASP A 191 -12.92 -5.45 8.14
CA ASP A 191 -14.00 -5.46 9.13
C ASP A 191 -14.36 -4.01 9.48
N VAL A 192 -15.52 -3.81 10.10
CA VAL A 192 -15.97 -2.50 10.54
C VAL A 192 -15.05 -2.00 11.65
N GLY A 193 -14.33 -0.91 11.37
CA GLY A 193 -13.46 -0.28 12.36
C GLY A 193 -14.26 0.39 13.48
N THR A 194 -13.91 0.13 14.74
CA THR A 194 -14.52 0.80 15.90
C THR A 194 -13.46 1.40 16.83
N GLY A 195 -13.68 2.65 17.25
CA GLY A 195 -12.79 3.35 18.19
C GLY A 195 -11.61 4.05 17.53
N GLN A 196 -10.55 4.27 18.30
CA GLN A 196 -9.33 4.97 17.87
C GLN A 196 -8.21 3.96 17.61
N CYS A 197 -7.62 4.00 16.42
CA CYS A 197 -6.55 3.10 15.97
C CYS A 197 -5.20 3.80 15.77
N GLY A 198 -5.13 5.13 15.94
CA GLY A 198 -3.89 5.88 15.80
C GLY A 198 -4.05 7.35 16.15
N HIS A 199 -3.00 8.13 15.90
CA HIS A 199 -3.01 9.59 16.04
C HIS A 199 -1.99 10.24 15.09
N LEU A 200 -2.15 11.54 14.86
CA LEU A 200 -1.13 12.39 14.26
C LEU A 200 -0.44 13.19 15.37
N ASP A 201 0.88 13.28 15.26
CA ASP A 201 1.72 14.17 16.05
C ASP A 201 2.01 15.45 15.25
N ALA A 202 2.06 16.59 15.95
CA ALA A 202 2.52 17.86 15.41
C ALA A 202 3.76 18.33 16.19
N ASP A 203 4.48 19.30 15.65
CA ASP A 203 5.70 19.83 16.27
C ASP A 203 5.43 20.32 17.70
N GLY A 204 5.92 19.57 18.69
CA GLY A 204 5.72 19.87 20.11
C GLY A 204 4.31 19.58 20.66
N SER A 205 3.42 18.97 19.86
CA SER A 205 2.06 18.60 20.27
C SER A 205 1.76 17.14 19.90
N PRO A 206 2.18 16.18 20.76
CA PRO A 206 1.88 14.77 20.52
C PRO A 206 0.37 14.51 20.61
N GLY A 207 -0.14 13.64 19.74
CA GLY A 207 -1.54 13.21 19.73
C GLY A 207 -2.54 14.33 19.41
N PHE A 208 -2.15 15.32 18.60
CA PHE A 208 -3.02 16.47 18.32
C PHE A 208 -4.31 16.09 17.59
N PHE A 209 -4.31 14.97 16.85
CA PHE A 209 -5.47 14.51 16.10
C PHE A 209 -5.61 12.98 16.18
N PRO A 210 -6.71 12.44 16.72
CA PRO A 210 -6.93 11.00 16.78
C PRO A 210 -7.38 10.44 15.42
N LEU A 211 -6.91 9.24 15.08
CA LEU A 211 -7.32 8.51 13.87
C LEU A 211 -8.29 7.39 14.24
N SER A 212 -9.46 7.40 13.61
CA SER A 212 -10.50 6.38 13.80
C SER A 212 -10.12 5.09 13.09
N CYS A 213 -10.46 3.95 13.71
CA CYS A 213 -10.36 2.65 13.05
C CYS A 213 -11.24 2.63 11.79
N GLY A 214 -10.75 2.04 10.70
CA GLY A 214 -11.49 1.98 9.43
C GLY A 214 -11.62 3.33 8.70
N GLY A 215 -10.91 4.37 9.14
CA GLY A 215 -10.93 5.69 8.53
C GLY A 215 -9.89 5.85 7.42
N LEU A 216 -10.32 6.33 6.25
CA LEU A 216 -9.47 6.79 5.16
C LEU A 216 -9.36 8.32 5.21
N TYR A 217 -8.14 8.84 5.34
CA TYR A 217 -7.83 10.26 5.44
C TYR A 217 -7.06 10.73 4.21
N PHE A 218 -7.51 11.82 3.58
CA PHE A 218 -6.88 12.40 2.39
C PHE A 218 -7.10 13.91 2.33
N GLY A 219 -6.25 14.63 1.60
CA GLY A 219 -6.30 16.10 1.56
C GLY A 219 -5.56 16.76 2.73
N GLY A 220 -5.84 18.04 2.97
CA GLY A 220 -5.20 18.84 4.03
C GLY A 220 -6.22 19.58 4.89
N GLY A 221 -5.77 20.43 5.82
CA GLY A 221 -6.63 21.09 6.83
C GLY A 221 -7.74 22.02 6.28
N GLY A 222 -7.78 22.27 4.97
CA GLY A 222 -8.85 23.02 4.28
C GLY A 222 -9.67 22.18 3.31
N VAL A 223 -9.61 20.85 3.39
CA VAL A 223 -10.43 19.96 2.55
C VAL A 223 -11.91 20.12 2.90
N ILE A 224 -12.76 20.14 1.88
CA ILE A 224 -14.22 20.26 2.02
C ILE A 224 -14.92 18.91 2.20
N GLN A 225 -14.22 17.81 1.89
CA GLN A 225 -14.72 16.46 2.04
C GLN A 225 -14.77 16.04 3.52
N PRO A 226 -15.87 15.43 3.98
CA PRO A 226 -15.96 14.95 5.36
C PRO A 226 -14.98 13.79 5.57
N LEU A 227 -14.07 13.94 6.53
CA LEU A 227 -13.09 12.93 6.91
C LEU A 227 -13.32 12.42 8.34
N PRO A 228 -12.96 11.15 8.62
CA PRO A 228 -12.48 10.16 7.63
C PRO A 228 -13.61 9.64 6.74
N ALA A 229 -13.26 9.29 5.51
CA ALA A 229 -14.11 8.40 4.73
C ALA A 229 -14.11 7.01 5.37
N ILE A 230 -15.26 6.35 5.39
CA ILE A 230 -15.37 5.02 5.99
C ILE A 230 -14.95 3.99 4.96
N VAL A 231 -13.90 3.23 5.24
CA VAL A 231 -13.49 2.10 4.40
C VAL A 231 -14.53 1.00 4.51
N PRO A 232 -15.02 0.42 3.40
CA PRO A 232 -15.98 -0.66 3.47
C PRO A 232 -15.40 -1.93 4.11
N ASP A 233 -16.26 -2.69 4.79
CA ASP A 233 -15.94 -4.00 5.34
C ASP A 233 -16.15 -5.11 4.28
N MET A 234 -15.89 -6.36 4.65
CA MET A 234 -16.02 -7.56 3.81
C MET A 234 -15.15 -7.59 2.53
N GLY A 235 -14.27 -6.61 2.35
CA GLY A 235 -13.27 -6.59 1.29
C GLY A 235 -12.25 -7.70 1.52
N GLU A 236 -12.37 -8.79 0.76
CA GLU A 236 -11.45 -9.92 0.82
C GLU A 236 -10.29 -9.73 -0.17
N SER A 237 -9.07 -10.09 0.24
CA SER A 237 -7.94 -10.25 -0.67
C SER A 237 -7.21 -11.54 -0.36
N VAL A 238 -6.91 -12.31 -1.41
CA VAL A 238 -6.30 -13.63 -1.33
C VAL A 238 -4.91 -13.59 -1.97
N PHE A 239 -3.92 -14.16 -1.30
CA PHE A 239 -2.52 -14.20 -1.70
C PHE A 239 -2.07 -15.64 -1.86
N ASN A 240 -1.20 -15.89 -2.83
CA ASN A 240 -0.45 -17.13 -2.89
C ASN A 240 0.56 -17.13 -1.76
N VAL A 241 0.70 -18.25 -1.05
CA VAL A 241 1.63 -18.38 0.06
C VAL A 241 2.65 -19.46 -0.20
N CYS A 242 3.90 -19.12 0.08
CA CYS A 242 5.01 -20.04 0.13
C CYS A 242 5.60 -20.03 1.54
N CYS A 243 5.72 -21.20 2.17
CA CYS A 243 6.11 -21.30 3.58
C CYS A 243 7.53 -21.86 3.76
N SER A 244 8.35 -21.20 4.57
CA SER A 244 9.66 -21.69 5.01
C SER A 244 9.85 -21.42 6.51
N GLY A 245 9.98 -22.49 7.31
CA GLY A 245 9.89 -22.37 8.76
C GLY A 245 8.48 -21.93 9.16
N THR A 246 8.38 -20.86 9.94
CA THR A 246 7.10 -20.20 10.28
C THR A 246 6.78 -19.02 9.37
N ASN A 247 7.74 -18.61 8.52
CA ASN A 247 7.57 -17.48 7.62
C ASN A 247 6.74 -17.91 6.40
N LEU A 248 5.74 -17.10 6.11
CA LEU A 248 4.90 -17.13 4.94
C LEU A 248 5.33 -16.00 4.02
N PHE A 249 5.72 -16.32 2.81
CA PHE A 249 5.98 -15.36 1.75
C PHE A 249 4.75 -15.28 0.86
N ALA A 250 4.16 -14.09 0.82
CA ALA A 250 2.97 -13.80 0.04
C ALA A 250 3.34 -13.33 -1.37
N GLY A 251 2.62 -13.84 -2.36
CA GLY A 251 2.64 -13.37 -3.74
C GLY A 251 1.22 -13.20 -4.28
N PRO A 252 1.07 -12.69 -5.50
CA PRO A 252 -0.24 -12.37 -6.05
C PRO A 252 -1.03 -13.65 -6.34
N THR A 253 -2.36 -13.55 -6.25
CA THR A 253 -3.28 -14.46 -6.93
C THR A 253 -3.92 -13.77 -8.10
N THR A 254 -4.13 -14.50 -9.19
CA THR A 254 -4.87 -14.02 -10.37
C THR A 254 -6.36 -14.29 -10.24
N ALA A 255 -7.18 -13.57 -11.02
CA ALA A 255 -8.63 -13.79 -11.07
C ALA A 255 -9.00 -15.24 -11.46
N ALA A 256 -8.18 -15.92 -12.26
CA ALA A 256 -8.41 -17.31 -12.63
C ALA A 256 -8.17 -18.27 -11.45
N GLU A 257 -7.21 -17.97 -10.57
CA GLU A 257 -6.91 -18.80 -9.39
C GLU A 257 -7.96 -18.69 -8.30
N THR A 258 -8.57 -17.51 -8.15
CA THR A 258 -9.67 -17.29 -7.17
C THR A 258 -11.05 -17.51 -7.78
N GLY A 259 -11.17 -17.54 -9.11
CA GLY A 259 -12.44 -17.63 -9.83
C GLY A 259 -13.15 -16.27 -10.00
N THR A 260 -12.58 -15.18 -9.51
CA THR A 260 -13.15 -13.82 -9.61
C THR A 260 -12.07 -12.75 -9.52
N ASN A 261 -12.26 -11.61 -10.19
CA ASN A 261 -11.36 -10.46 -10.03
C ASN A 261 -11.59 -9.65 -8.75
N ARG A 262 -12.55 -10.05 -7.89
CA ARG A 262 -12.99 -9.28 -6.71
C ARG A 262 -12.16 -9.47 -5.45
N ASN A 263 -11.43 -10.58 -5.34
CA ASN A 263 -10.64 -10.92 -4.16
C ASN A 263 -9.23 -11.41 -4.51
N CYS A 264 -8.83 -11.31 -5.78
CA CYS A 264 -7.48 -11.62 -6.19
C CYS A 264 -6.51 -10.47 -5.87
N SER A 265 -5.21 -10.71 -5.98
CA SER A 265 -4.16 -9.75 -5.56
C SER A 265 -3.09 -9.46 -6.62
N SER A 266 -3.31 -9.90 -7.86
CA SER A 266 -2.52 -9.46 -9.01
C SER A 266 -2.95 -8.08 -9.50
N ALA A 267 -2.09 -7.40 -10.25
CA ALA A 267 -2.45 -6.16 -10.92
C ALA A 267 -3.77 -6.31 -11.72
N GLY A 268 -4.66 -5.32 -11.61
CA GLY A 268 -5.99 -5.31 -12.23
C GLY A 268 -7.10 -5.99 -11.43
N CYS A 269 -6.80 -6.65 -10.30
CA CYS A 269 -7.81 -7.12 -9.36
C CYS A 269 -8.51 -5.93 -8.68
N LEU A 270 -9.75 -6.14 -8.22
CA LEU A 270 -10.51 -5.13 -7.48
C LEU A 270 -10.22 -5.28 -5.98
N PHE A 271 -10.27 -4.18 -5.24
CA PHE A 271 -10.05 -4.16 -3.79
C PHE A 271 -11.27 -3.58 -3.05
N GLY A 272 -11.97 -4.41 -2.28
CA GLY A 272 -13.18 -4.02 -1.57
C GLY A 272 -14.29 -3.49 -2.51
N PRO A 273 -15.48 -3.16 -2.00
CA PRO A 273 -16.52 -2.48 -2.77
C PRO A 273 -16.14 -1.05 -3.20
N PRO A 274 -16.88 -0.44 -4.16
CA PRO A 274 -16.82 1.00 -4.42
C PRO A 274 -17.10 1.85 -3.17
N LEU A 275 -16.26 2.85 -2.92
CA LEU A 275 -16.31 3.73 -1.75
C LEU A 275 -17.03 5.05 -2.09
N PRO A 276 -18.22 5.34 -1.52
CA PRO A 276 -18.89 6.62 -1.66
C PRO A 276 -18.20 7.70 -0.82
N LEU A 277 -17.93 8.85 -1.44
CA LEU A 277 -17.43 10.08 -0.81
C LEU A 277 -18.45 11.22 -1.00
N PRO A 278 -19.49 11.27 -0.16
CA PRO A 278 -20.51 12.31 -0.24
C PRO A 278 -20.00 13.65 0.32
N ASP A 279 -20.34 14.74 -0.36
CA ASP A 279 -20.07 16.11 0.10
C ASP A 279 -21.39 16.84 0.42
N ALA A 280 -21.70 16.92 1.72
CA ALA A 280 -22.93 17.56 2.20
C ALA A 280 -23.00 19.07 1.89
N ALA A 281 -21.86 19.75 1.74
CA ALA A 281 -21.81 21.18 1.42
C ALA A 281 -21.95 21.43 -0.08
N ALA A 282 -21.51 20.48 -0.91
CA ALA A 282 -21.58 20.57 -2.36
C ALA A 282 -21.91 19.19 -2.99
N PRO A 283 -23.18 18.75 -2.95
CA PRO A 283 -23.58 17.41 -3.41
C PRO A 283 -23.13 17.09 -4.85
N ALA A 284 -23.11 18.10 -5.72
CA ALA A 284 -22.73 17.98 -7.13
C ALA A 284 -21.25 17.58 -7.36
N ILE A 285 -20.39 17.68 -6.35
CA ILE A 285 -18.98 17.26 -6.44
C ILE A 285 -18.67 15.99 -5.65
N SER A 286 -19.69 15.29 -5.16
CA SER A 286 -19.53 13.99 -4.50
C SER A 286 -18.94 12.97 -5.47
N THR A 287 -18.09 12.08 -4.95
CA THR A 287 -17.33 11.14 -5.78
C THR A 287 -17.56 9.69 -5.37
N CYS A 288 -17.48 8.78 -6.34
CA CYS A 288 -17.40 7.35 -6.11
C CYS A 288 -15.98 6.88 -6.42
N LEU A 289 -15.35 6.17 -5.47
CA LEU A 289 -14.02 5.61 -5.66
C LEU A 289 -14.11 4.12 -5.96
N ARG A 290 -13.40 3.67 -6.99
CA ARG A 290 -13.18 2.24 -7.26
C ARG A 290 -11.71 1.91 -7.06
N ASN A 291 -11.40 1.04 -6.10
CA ASN A 291 -10.04 0.63 -5.85
C ASN A 291 -9.66 -0.58 -6.71
N VAL A 292 -8.54 -0.46 -7.41
CA VAL A 292 -7.96 -1.51 -8.26
C VAL A 292 -6.52 -1.76 -7.81
N VAL A 293 -6.09 -3.01 -7.76
CA VAL A 293 -4.71 -3.39 -7.48
C VAL A 293 -3.82 -2.89 -8.61
N ALA A 294 -2.90 -1.98 -8.29
CA ALA A 294 -2.02 -1.30 -9.24
C ALA A 294 -0.79 -2.13 -9.61
N LYS A 295 -0.29 -2.94 -8.68
CA LYS A 295 0.87 -3.82 -8.85
C LYS A 295 0.61 -5.16 -8.15
N ASP A 296 1.25 -6.21 -8.64
CA ASP A 296 1.18 -7.54 -8.02
C ASP A 296 1.60 -7.46 -6.55
N ALA A 297 0.77 -8.04 -5.68
CA ALA A 297 1.04 -8.03 -4.27
C ALA A 297 2.27 -8.84 -3.87
N SER A 298 2.91 -8.42 -2.79
CA SER A 298 4.03 -9.13 -2.19
C SER A 298 4.10 -8.92 -0.69
N GLY A 299 4.74 -9.80 0.05
CA GLY A 299 4.94 -9.57 1.47
C GLY A 299 5.36 -10.79 2.28
N SER A 300 5.36 -10.61 3.59
CA SER A 300 5.65 -11.67 4.57
C SER A 300 4.68 -11.65 5.76
N ALA A 301 4.41 -12.85 6.28
CA ALA A 301 3.72 -13.06 7.53
C ALA A 301 4.38 -14.21 8.31
N ASP A 302 4.07 -14.35 9.60
CA ASP A 302 4.48 -15.48 10.43
C ASP A 302 3.25 -16.23 10.93
N CYS A 303 3.16 -17.51 10.59
CA CYS A 303 2.00 -18.35 10.93
C CYS A 303 1.98 -18.87 12.37
N SER A 304 3.07 -18.69 13.12
CA SER A 304 3.15 -19.09 14.53
C SER A 304 2.68 -17.99 15.47
N THR A 305 2.89 -16.72 15.09
CA THR A 305 2.45 -15.55 15.85
C THR A 305 1.20 -14.89 15.27
N GLY A 306 0.91 -15.12 13.99
CA GLY A 306 -0.10 -14.38 13.23
C GLY A 306 0.36 -12.98 12.81
N ALA A 307 1.63 -12.64 13.03
CA ALA A 307 2.15 -11.33 12.68
C ALA A 307 2.26 -11.19 11.15
N VAL A 308 1.86 -10.03 10.64
CA VAL A 308 2.10 -9.61 9.26
C VAL A 308 3.12 -8.48 9.33
N GLU A 309 4.34 -8.71 8.87
CA GLU A 309 5.40 -7.69 8.94
C GLU A 309 5.08 -6.57 7.94
N LEU A 310 4.90 -6.97 6.68
CA LEU A 310 4.49 -6.10 5.59
C LEU A 310 3.85 -6.95 4.50
N LEU A 311 2.60 -6.66 4.16
CA LEU A 311 1.93 -7.16 2.97
C LEU A 311 1.55 -5.97 2.11
N ASP A 312 2.32 -5.77 1.05
CA ASP A 312 2.19 -4.68 0.10
C ASP A 312 1.19 -5.05 -1.00
N LEU A 313 0.15 -4.23 -1.13
CA LEU A 313 -0.89 -4.35 -2.15
C LEU A 313 -1.18 -2.95 -2.70
N PRO A 314 -0.28 -2.38 -3.53
CA PRO A 314 -0.46 -1.03 -4.05
C PRO A 314 -1.79 -0.90 -4.80
N LEU A 315 -2.56 0.15 -4.51
CA LEU A 315 -3.87 0.39 -5.11
C LEU A 315 -3.84 1.63 -6.02
N SER A 316 -4.74 1.63 -6.99
CA SER A 316 -5.15 2.79 -7.78
C SER A 316 -6.63 3.03 -7.49
N SER A 317 -6.94 4.14 -6.81
CA SER A 317 -8.30 4.58 -6.55
C SER A 317 -8.79 5.40 -7.73
N GLU A 318 -9.63 4.79 -8.54
CA GLU A 318 -10.24 5.43 -9.70
C GLU A 318 -11.40 6.32 -9.25
N VAL A 319 -11.35 7.60 -9.62
CA VAL A 319 -12.29 8.62 -9.15
C VAL A 319 -13.36 8.86 -10.20
N PHE A 320 -14.62 8.78 -9.78
CA PHE A 320 -15.81 9.12 -10.57
C PHE A 320 -16.52 10.31 -9.93
N LEU A 321 -16.83 11.33 -10.73
CA LEU A 321 -17.53 12.54 -10.29
C LEU A 321 -19.00 12.42 -10.68
N ASP A 322 -19.79 11.84 -9.79
CA ASP A 322 -21.16 11.41 -10.06
C ASP A 322 -22.21 12.30 -9.38
N GLY A 323 -21.82 13.04 -8.33
CA GLY A 323 -22.74 13.84 -7.55
C GLY A 323 -23.69 12.98 -6.72
N ASP A 324 -24.95 13.39 -6.59
CA ASP A 324 -26.00 12.59 -5.96
C ASP A 324 -26.80 11.81 -7.03
N LEU A 325 -26.65 10.48 -7.03
CA LEU A 325 -27.31 9.60 -7.98
C LEU A 325 -28.74 9.23 -7.60
N LEU A 326 -29.08 9.28 -6.30
CA LEU A 326 -30.33 8.75 -5.78
C LEU A 326 -31.09 9.76 -4.91
N PRO A 327 -31.45 10.97 -5.40
CA PRO A 327 -32.18 11.95 -4.60
C PRO A 327 -33.60 11.47 -4.22
N THR A 328 -34.18 10.59 -5.03
CA THR A 328 -35.40 9.83 -4.71
C THR A 328 -35.27 8.44 -5.31
N ARG A 329 -35.73 7.40 -4.62
CA ARG A 329 -35.68 6.04 -5.15
C ARG A 329 -36.84 5.18 -4.69
N CYS A 330 -37.22 4.25 -5.56
CA CYS A 330 -38.10 3.16 -5.20
C CYS A 330 -37.37 2.13 -4.35
N VAL A 331 -37.94 1.80 -3.19
CA VAL A 331 -37.52 0.69 -2.34
C VAL A 331 -38.58 -0.42 -2.44
N GLY A 332 -38.13 -1.60 -2.86
CA GLY A 332 -39.03 -2.72 -3.19
C GLY A 332 -39.82 -2.49 -4.47
N GLY A 333 -40.90 -3.26 -4.64
CA GLY A 333 -41.70 -3.26 -5.86
C GLY A 333 -40.96 -3.88 -7.06
N SER A 334 -41.45 -3.59 -8.28
CA SER A 334 -40.89 -4.15 -9.52
C SER A 334 -39.76 -3.33 -10.13
N THR A 335 -39.49 -2.13 -9.61
CA THR A 335 -38.44 -1.23 -10.09
C THR A 335 -37.63 -0.61 -8.94
N PRO A 336 -36.92 -1.41 -8.11
CA PRO A 336 -36.02 -0.87 -7.09
C PRO A 336 -34.98 0.09 -7.70
N GLY A 337 -34.67 1.17 -6.99
CA GLY A 337 -33.67 2.16 -7.39
C GLY A 337 -34.14 3.17 -8.44
N ALA A 338 -35.28 2.93 -9.10
CA ALA A 338 -35.84 3.89 -10.04
C ALA A 338 -36.26 5.19 -9.33
N PRO A 339 -36.07 6.37 -9.95
CA PRO A 339 -36.56 7.62 -9.40
C PRO A 339 -38.09 7.61 -9.31
N CYS A 340 -38.65 8.20 -8.25
CA CYS A 340 -40.07 8.10 -7.94
C CYS A 340 -40.71 9.47 -7.68
N GLY A 341 -40.78 10.29 -8.73
CA GLY A 341 -41.38 11.64 -8.63
C GLY A 341 -40.54 12.63 -7.82
N GLY A 342 -41.11 13.80 -7.52
CA GLY A 342 -40.42 14.84 -6.75
C GLY A 342 -40.50 14.58 -5.25
N CYS A 343 -39.49 14.97 -4.48
CA CYS A 343 -39.37 14.58 -3.08
C CYS A 343 -40.51 15.11 -2.16
N ALA A 344 -41.24 16.17 -2.58
CA ALA A 344 -42.42 16.73 -1.89
C ALA A 344 -43.76 16.10 -2.32
N ALA A 345 -43.76 15.36 -3.43
CA ALA A 345 -44.92 14.65 -3.97
C ALA A 345 -44.44 13.31 -4.57
N PRO A 346 -43.99 12.37 -3.72
CA PRO A 346 -43.45 11.10 -4.17
C PRO A 346 -44.53 10.28 -4.89
N THR A 347 -44.24 9.82 -6.09
CA THR A 347 -45.14 8.92 -6.83
C THR A 347 -44.94 7.50 -6.32
N ALA A 348 -46.04 6.76 -6.12
CA ALA A 348 -45.96 5.36 -5.69
C ALA A 348 -45.15 4.52 -6.68
N CYS A 349 -44.34 3.60 -6.14
CA CYS A 349 -43.50 2.73 -6.96
C CYS A 349 -44.30 1.53 -7.49
N PRO A 350 -44.11 1.16 -8.77
CA PRO A 350 -44.76 0.00 -9.35
C PRO A 350 -44.52 -1.29 -8.55
N GLY A 351 -45.51 -2.18 -8.52
CA GLY A 351 -45.40 -3.47 -7.84
C GLY A 351 -45.46 -3.41 -6.31
N GLY A 352 -45.99 -2.32 -5.74
CA GLY A 352 -46.15 -2.17 -4.29
C GLY A 352 -44.89 -1.68 -3.56
N GLY A 353 -43.96 -1.06 -4.29
CA GLY A 353 -42.79 -0.42 -3.66
C GLY A 353 -43.14 0.91 -2.99
N THR A 354 -42.24 1.36 -2.12
CA THR A 354 -42.33 2.66 -1.46
C THR A 354 -41.36 3.64 -2.09
N CYS A 355 -41.80 4.87 -2.36
CA CYS A 355 -40.88 5.92 -2.77
C CYS A 355 -40.21 6.55 -1.56
N THR A 356 -38.88 6.46 -1.52
CA THR A 356 -38.05 7.03 -0.47
C THR A 356 -37.49 8.37 -0.93
N ASN A 357 -37.61 9.39 -0.05
CA ASN A 357 -36.94 10.67 -0.20
C ASN A 357 -35.55 10.59 0.46
N ASP A 358 -34.54 10.67 -0.40
CA ASP A 358 -33.12 10.70 -0.09
C ASP A 358 -32.50 12.08 -0.46
N THR A 359 -33.32 13.11 -0.60
CA THR A 359 -32.84 14.48 -0.84
C THR A 359 -32.51 15.16 0.48
N GLY A 360 -33.37 15.03 1.48
CA GLY A 360 -33.14 15.68 2.77
C GLY A 360 -34.27 15.63 3.77
N ARG A 361 -33.96 16.17 4.95
CA ARG A 361 -34.86 16.39 6.08
C ARG A 361 -34.68 17.80 6.63
N CYS A 362 -35.76 18.43 7.08
CA CYS A 362 -35.68 19.74 7.73
C CYS A 362 -34.92 19.62 9.05
N ARG A 363 -33.93 20.49 9.30
CA ARG A 363 -33.05 20.39 10.48
C ARG A 363 -33.84 20.26 11.79
N GLY A 364 -33.44 19.31 12.61
CA GLY A 364 -34.07 19.04 13.92
C GLY A 364 -35.49 18.47 13.86
N THR A 365 -35.98 18.11 12.66
CA THR A 365 -37.27 17.45 12.47
C THR A 365 -37.15 16.27 11.50
N THR A 366 -38.14 15.38 11.50
CA THR A 366 -38.22 14.24 10.57
C THR A 366 -38.90 14.60 9.25
N THR A 367 -39.28 15.86 9.05
CA THR A 367 -40.00 16.32 7.86
C THR A 367 -39.08 16.25 6.65
N ALA A 368 -39.50 15.51 5.63
CA ALA A 368 -38.81 15.42 4.35
C ALA A 368 -38.78 16.78 3.64
N CYS A 369 -37.67 17.11 2.96
CA CYS A 369 -37.53 18.35 2.20
C CYS A 369 -36.70 18.13 0.95
N CYS A 370 -36.91 18.97 -0.06
CA CYS A 370 -36.16 18.96 -1.31
C CYS A 370 -35.29 20.20 -1.45
N SER A 371 -35.63 21.25 -0.71
CA SER A 371 -34.99 22.55 -0.78
C SER A 371 -35.21 23.32 0.52
N ALA A 372 -34.39 24.34 0.77
CA ALA A 372 -34.50 25.16 1.97
C ALA A 372 -35.92 25.75 2.23
N PRO A 373 -36.67 26.21 1.21
CA PRO A 373 -38.05 26.70 1.39
C PRO A 373 -39.02 25.73 2.07
N ASP A 374 -38.85 24.42 1.90
CA ASP A 374 -39.74 23.40 2.51
C ASP A 374 -39.65 23.42 4.05
N CYS A 375 -38.57 23.98 4.59
CA CYS A 375 -38.23 24.00 6.00
C CYS A 375 -38.26 25.40 6.62
N GLY A 376 -38.69 26.41 5.86
CA GLY A 376 -38.60 27.80 6.26
C GLY A 376 -37.16 28.19 6.65
N THR A 377 -36.98 28.68 7.87
CA THR A 377 -35.67 29.10 8.39
C THR A 377 -34.80 27.94 8.90
N ALA A 378 -35.37 26.75 9.13
CA ALA A 378 -34.61 25.60 9.62
C ALA A 378 -33.63 25.06 8.57
N GLY A 379 -33.94 25.26 7.29
CA GLY A 379 -33.14 24.75 6.17
C GLY A 379 -33.30 23.25 5.96
N CYS A 380 -33.08 22.83 4.71
CA CYS A 380 -33.12 21.44 4.30
C CYS A 380 -31.72 20.83 4.43
N ALA A 381 -31.60 19.78 5.23
CA ALA A 381 -30.34 19.12 5.52
C ALA A 381 -30.21 17.83 4.67
N PRO A 382 -29.05 17.57 4.04
CA PRO A 382 -28.84 16.43 3.14
C PRO A 382 -28.50 15.13 3.89
N GLY A 383 -28.96 15.00 5.13
CA GLY A 383 -28.70 13.85 5.99
C GLY A 383 -29.70 13.74 7.11
N HIS A 384 -29.62 12.62 7.84
CA HIS A 384 -30.41 12.37 9.05
C HIS A 384 -29.55 11.78 10.16
N CYS A 385 -29.98 11.97 11.40
CA CYS A 385 -29.31 11.35 12.54
C CYS A 385 -29.60 9.86 12.61
N ALA A 386 -28.57 9.05 12.41
CA ALA A 386 -28.56 7.64 12.74
C ALA A 386 -28.39 7.48 14.26
N GLY A 387 -29.51 7.21 14.94
CA GLY A 387 -29.56 7.01 16.39
C GLY A 387 -29.45 8.30 17.22
N GLY A 388 -29.19 8.12 18.52
CA GLY A 388 -29.14 9.22 19.49
C GLY A 388 -30.51 9.79 19.86
N THR A 389 -30.52 10.93 20.55
CA THR A 389 -31.78 11.59 20.99
C THR A 389 -32.51 12.32 19.87
N SER A 390 -31.84 12.52 18.73
CA SER A 390 -32.34 13.23 17.57
C SER A 390 -32.55 12.31 16.36
N ALA A 391 -32.74 11.01 16.59
CA ALA A 391 -32.86 10.00 15.53
C ALA A 391 -33.86 10.42 14.44
N ASP A 392 -33.50 10.16 13.18
CA ASP A 392 -34.26 10.47 11.96
C ASP A 392 -34.46 11.95 11.64
N THR A 393 -33.98 12.86 12.49
CA THR A 393 -34.05 14.30 12.22
C THR A 393 -32.95 14.78 11.28
N GLY A 394 -33.22 15.85 10.53
CA GLY A 394 -32.27 16.37 9.55
C GLY A 394 -30.97 16.91 10.16
N CYS A 395 -29.83 16.55 9.56
CA CYS A 395 -28.48 16.91 10.00
C CYS A 395 -27.55 17.23 8.82
N ILE A 396 -26.50 18.03 9.09
CA ILE A 396 -25.38 18.27 8.16
C ILE A 396 -24.07 17.74 8.73
N SER A 397 -23.99 17.55 10.04
CA SER A 397 -22.82 17.01 10.72
C SER A 397 -23.21 16.22 11.97
N ASP A 398 -22.29 15.41 12.49
CA ASP A 398 -22.50 14.66 13.73
C ASP A 398 -22.84 15.55 14.94
N ALA A 399 -22.47 16.84 14.90
CA ALA A 399 -22.83 17.80 15.94
C ALA A 399 -24.35 18.02 16.06
N ASP A 400 -25.11 17.78 14.98
CA ASP A 400 -26.57 17.85 14.98
C ASP A 400 -27.21 16.59 15.61
N CYS A 401 -26.42 15.55 15.87
CA CYS A 401 -26.87 14.22 16.30
C CYS A 401 -26.29 13.81 17.66
N PRO A 402 -26.76 14.38 18.78
CA PRO A 402 -26.29 14.02 20.11
C PRO A 402 -26.45 12.52 20.41
N GLY A 403 -25.33 11.84 20.65
CA GLY A 403 -25.31 10.39 20.90
C GLY A 403 -25.61 9.53 19.66
N GLY A 404 -25.54 10.11 18.46
CA GLY A 404 -25.70 9.44 17.18
C GLY A 404 -24.67 9.95 16.15
N ARG A 405 -24.94 9.67 14.87
CA ARG A 405 -24.11 10.09 13.75
C ARG A 405 -24.98 10.69 12.65
N CYS A 406 -24.47 11.65 11.90
CA CYS A 406 -25.15 12.18 10.74
C CYS A 406 -24.85 11.32 9.50
N ASP A 407 -25.85 10.55 9.07
CA ASP A 407 -25.79 9.79 7.83
C ASP A 407 -26.38 10.64 6.70
N THR A 408 -25.55 10.96 5.73
CA THR A 408 -25.99 11.69 4.53
C THR A 408 -26.84 10.81 3.63
N PHE A 409 -27.80 11.44 2.96
CA PHE A 409 -28.60 10.80 1.91
C PHE A 409 -27.94 10.89 0.53
N ILE A 410 -26.88 11.70 0.38
CA ILE A 410 -26.17 11.87 -0.88
C ILE A 410 -25.53 10.55 -1.27
N GLN A 411 -25.89 10.05 -2.45
CA GLN A 411 -25.41 8.75 -2.91
C GLN A 411 -24.56 8.86 -4.18
N PRO A 412 -23.23 8.96 -4.06
CA PRO A 412 -22.36 9.05 -5.23
C PRO A 412 -22.03 7.70 -5.87
N CYS A 413 -22.08 6.59 -5.12
CA CYS A 413 -21.93 5.25 -5.67
C CYS A 413 -23.28 4.55 -5.80
N PRO A 414 -23.55 3.76 -6.84
CA PRO A 414 -24.73 2.90 -6.87
C PRO A 414 -24.77 1.92 -5.69
N ILE A 415 -25.96 1.70 -5.15
CA ILE A 415 -26.20 0.80 -4.01
C ILE A 415 -26.55 -0.58 -4.56
N CYS A 416 -26.06 -1.65 -3.94
CA CYS A 416 -26.64 -2.98 -4.14
C CYS A 416 -27.61 -3.26 -2.98
N GLU A 417 -28.91 -3.14 -3.21
CA GLU A 417 -29.86 -3.24 -2.10
C GLU A 417 -29.82 -4.65 -1.48
N ALA A 418 -29.56 -4.73 -0.18
CA ALA A 418 -29.37 -5.97 0.57
C ALA A 418 -30.57 -6.91 0.49
N THR A 419 -31.80 -6.37 0.51
CA THR A 419 -33.05 -7.15 0.51
C THR A 419 -33.43 -7.60 -0.90
N SER A 420 -33.45 -6.67 -1.85
CA SER A 420 -33.90 -6.96 -3.22
C SER A 420 -32.83 -7.59 -4.10
N ARG A 421 -31.55 -7.47 -3.71
CA ARG A 421 -30.38 -7.92 -4.49
C ARG A 421 -30.33 -7.28 -5.88
N LYS A 422 -30.83 -6.05 -5.98
CA LYS A 422 -30.82 -5.24 -7.21
C LYS A 422 -29.99 -3.98 -7.04
N CYS A 423 -29.33 -3.56 -8.11
CA CYS A 423 -28.63 -2.27 -8.15
C CYS A 423 -29.62 -1.11 -8.12
N ASN A 424 -29.37 -0.13 -7.27
CA ASN A 424 -30.03 1.17 -7.28
C ASN A 424 -29.04 2.20 -7.83
N GLY A 425 -29.38 2.80 -8.96
CA GLY A 425 -28.53 3.74 -9.67
C GLY A 425 -27.49 3.09 -10.58
N GLY A 426 -26.77 3.94 -11.32
CA GLY A 426 -25.73 3.53 -12.26
C GLY A 426 -26.26 2.79 -13.51
N PRO A 427 -25.34 2.36 -14.40
CA PRO A 427 -25.69 1.69 -15.65
C PRO A 427 -26.44 0.36 -15.48
N ASN A 428 -26.28 -0.31 -14.34
CA ASN A 428 -26.90 -1.60 -14.04
C ASN A 428 -28.16 -1.47 -13.16
N ASN A 429 -28.77 -0.29 -13.07
CA ASN A 429 -29.97 -0.08 -12.25
C ASN A 429 -31.07 -1.13 -12.52
N GLY A 430 -31.56 -1.78 -11.46
CA GLY A 430 -32.58 -2.84 -11.50
C GLY A 430 -32.05 -4.24 -11.87
N LEU A 431 -30.76 -4.37 -12.22
CA LEU A 431 -30.12 -5.67 -12.47
C LEU A 431 -29.66 -6.34 -11.17
N ASP A 432 -29.45 -7.65 -11.23
CA ASP A 432 -29.00 -8.43 -10.08
C ASP A 432 -27.61 -8.01 -9.60
N CYS A 433 -27.43 -8.01 -8.29
CA CYS A 433 -26.17 -7.71 -7.64
C CYS A 433 -25.96 -8.52 -6.36
N THR A 434 -24.70 -8.61 -5.96
CA THR A 434 -24.31 -9.12 -4.64
C THR A 434 -23.63 -8.00 -3.85
N PRO A 435 -24.19 -7.58 -2.69
CA PRO A 435 -23.53 -6.66 -1.76
C PRO A 435 -22.14 -7.20 -1.45
N ALA A 436 -21.14 -6.32 -1.55
CA ALA A 436 -19.75 -6.68 -1.28
C ALA A 436 -19.27 -6.23 0.10
N ASP A 437 -20.14 -5.58 0.87
CA ASP A 437 -19.98 -5.03 2.21
C ASP A 437 -21.30 -5.09 2.99
N SER A 438 -21.23 -4.76 4.28
CA SER A 438 -22.39 -4.64 5.15
C SER A 438 -23.03 -3.25 5.09
N PRO A 439 -24.28 -3.10 5.57
CA PRO A 439 -24.92 -1.80 5.73
C PRO A 439 -24.27 -1.01 6.89
N ILE A 440 -23.11 -0.40 6.65
CA ILE A 440 -22.38 0.36 7.67
C ILE A 440 -23.02 1.74 7.92
N ASN A 441 -23.54 2.37 6.87
CA ASN A 441 -24.24 3.66 6.92
C ASN A 441 -25.13 3.82 5.66
N GLY A 442 -25.81 4.97 5.54
CA GLY A 442 -26.69 5.27 4.40
C GLY A 442 -26.07 5.16 3.00
N GLY A 443 -24.74 5.21 2.88
CA GLY A 443 -23.97 5.06 1.65
C GLY A 443 -23.82 3.62 1.14
N TYR A 444 -24.15 2.62 1.96
CA TYR A 444 -23.80 1.22 1.81
C TYR A 444 -25.05 0.30 1.91
N PRO A 445 -25.00 -0.94 1.40
CA PRO A 445 -23.86 -1.60 0.77
C PRO A 445 -23.72 -1.31 -0.72
N THR A 446 -22.49 -1.26 -1.20
CA THR A 446 -22.17 -1.07 -2.62
C THR A 446 -21.66 -2.39 -3.23
N SER A 447 -21.50 -2.39 -4.56
CA SER A 447 -20.99 -3.57 -5.25
C SER A 447 -20.38 -3.21 -6.60
N HIS A 448 -19.38 -3.98 -7.02
CA HIS A 448 -18.88 -3.92 -8.39
C HIS A 448 -19.88 -4.45 -9.43
N ASP A 449 -20.95 -5.13 -9.01
CA ASP A 449 -22.10 -5.41 -9.88
C ASP A 449 -22.84 -4.13 -10.29
N CYS A 450 -22.71 -3.05 -9.50
CA CYS A 450 -23.37 -1.77 -9.69
C CYS A 450 -22.31 -0.68 -9.97
N PRO A 451 -21.72 -0.65 -11.17
CA PRO A 451 -20.62 0.26 -11.47
C PRO A 451 -21.08 1.73 -11.40
N PRO A 452 -20.23 2.67 -10.93
CA PRO A 452 -20.55 4.09 -11.00
C PRO A 452 -20.83 4.53 -12.44
N PRO A 453 -21.76 5.48 -12.65
CA PRO A 453 -21.98 6.06 -13.96
C PRO A 453 -20.79 6.92 -14.39
N GLY A 454 -20.87 7.49 -15.60
CA GLY A 454 -19.84 8.41 -16.08
C GLY A 454 -18.50 7.75 -16.44
N SER A 455 -17.48 8.58 -16.58
CA SER A 455 -16.12 8.16 -16.91
C SER A 455 -15.18 8.51 -15.77
N LYS A 456 -14.18 7.66 -15.57
CA LYS A 456 -13.07 7.92 -14.65
C LYS A 456 -12.44 9.27 -14.97
N ILE A 457 -12.42 10.19 -14.00
CA ILE A 457 -11.82 11.52 -14.15
C ILE A 457 -10.38 11.57 -13.67
N ALA A 458 -9.99 10.67 -12.76
CA ALA A 458 -8.65 10.58 -12.21
C ALA A 458 -8.35 9.18 -11.62
N ALA A 459 -7.08 8.95 -11.28
CA ALA A 459 -6.63 7.83 -10.46
C ALA A 459 -5.66 8.34 -9.39
N LEU A 460 -5.91 7.97 -8.13
CA LEU A 460 -5.06 8.29 -6.99
C LEU A 460 -4.30 7.02 -6.58
N PRO A 461 -2.96 7.03 -6.56
CA PRO A 461 -2.19 5.90 -6.06
C PRO A 461 -2.27 5.83 -4.52
N ILE A 462 -2.46 4.63 -3.98
CA ILE A 462 -2.42 4.36 -2.53
C ILE A 462 -1.40 3.24 -2.27
N GLY A 463 -0.38 3.54 -1.48
CA GLY A 463 0.56 2.55 -0.94
C GLY A 463 -0.07 1.75 0.19
N PHE A 464 -1.03 0.87 -0.14
CA PHE A 464 -1.73 0.07 0.86
C PHE A 464 -0.83 -1.06 1.34
N ALA A 465 -0.32 -0.89 2.55
CA ALA A 465 0.59 -1.79 3.24
C ALA A 465 -0.07 -2.30 4.51
N LEU A 466 -0.31 -3.61 4.58
CA LEU A 466 -0.84 -4.24 5.78
C LEU A 466 0.29 -4.68 6.70
N THR A 467 0.16 -4.34 7.97
CA THR A 467 1.06 -4.80 9.03
C THR A 467 0.24 -5.02 10.30
N SER A 468 0.64 -5.99 11.11
CA SER A 468 0.09 -6.19 12.46
C SER A 468 0.83 -5.36 13.52
N GLY A 469 1.94 -4.71 13.14
CA GLY A 469 2.71 -3.83 14.01
C GLY A 469 2.22 -2.38 13.96
N THR A 470 2.84 -1.52 14.78
CA THR A 470 2.63 -0.07 14.68
C THR A 470 3.27 0.44 13.39
N ALA A 471 2.46 1.00 12.49
CA ALA A 471 2.96 1.79 11.37
C ALA A 471 3.18 3.24 11.81
N SER A 472 4.23 3.87 11.32
CA SER A 472 4.47 5.29 11.52
C SER A 472 4.98 5.91 10.23
N LYS A 473 4.54 7.13 9.97
CA LYS A 473 4.98 7.91 8.83
C LYS A 473 5.24 9.33 9.30
N SER A 474 6.35 9.90 8.86
CA SER A 474 6.74 11.26 9.19
C SER A 474 6.51 12.14 7.99
N ALA A 475 5.76 13.22 8.15
CA ALA A 475 5.63 14.20 7.08
C ALA A 475 6.97 14.89 6.80
N THR A 476 7.07 15.44 5.59
CA THR A 476 8.19 16.29 5.19
C THR A 476 7.70 17.68 4.81
N ASP A 477 8.47 18.70 5.17
CA ASP A 477 8.25 20.06 4.68
C ASP A 477 8.88 20.24 3.30
N LYS A 478 8.14 20.85 2.39
CA LYS A 478 8.57 21.24 1.04
C LYS A 478 8.56 22.76 0.92
N ALA A 479 9.26 23.29 -0.09
CA ALA A 479 9.46 24.74 -0.25
C ALA A 479 8.16 25.57 -0.26
N LYS A 480 7.02 24.98 -0.67
CA LYS A 480 5.72 25.66 -0.78
C LYS A 480 4.61 25.04 0.09
N GLN A 481 4.88 23.95 0.81
CA GLN A 481 3.88 23.20 1.60
C GLN A 481 4.55 22.53 2.81
N THR A 482 3.97 22.65 4.00
CA THR A 482 4.45 21.98 5.21
C THR A 482 3.62 20.74 5.52
N HIS A 483 4.19 19.81 6.31
CA HIS A 483 3.53 18.59 6.78
C HIS A 483 2.96 17.70 5.65
N VAL A 484 3.71 17.54 4.56
CA VAL A 484 3.29 16.73 3.41
C VAL A 484 3.53 15.25 3.68
N PHE A 485 2.47 14.45 3.57
CA PHE A 485 2.50 12.99 3.52
C PHE A 485 2.09 12.55 2.11
N CYS A 486 2.99 11.89 1.36
CA CYS A 486 2.76 11.42 -0.02
C CYS A 486 2.00 12.43 -0.92
N GLY A 487 2.72 13.42 -1.44
CA GLY A 487 2.11 14.45 -2.30
C GLY A 487 2.04 14.05 -3.77
N GLN A 488 0.91 14.38 -4.42
CA GLN A 488 0.98 14.85 -5.80
C GLN A 488 1.44 16.30 -5.74
N CYS A 489 2.53 16.66 -6.44
CA CYS A 489 3.05 18.02 -6.44
C CYS A 489 1.97 19.00 -6.92
N ALA A 490 1.42 19.79 -6.00
CA ALA A 490 0.47 20.84 -6.31
C ALA A 490 1.20 22.18 -6.43
N GLU A 491 1.01 22.87 -7.55
CA GLU A 491 1.36 24.27 -7.65
C GLU A 491 0.33 25.09 -6.86
N PRO A 492 0.75 25.93 -5.89
CA PRO A 492 -0.20 26.67 -5.06
C PRO A 492 -0.88 27.82 -5.81
N ASN A 493 -0.34 28.24 -6.97
CA ASN A 493 -0.91 29.31 -7.76
C ASN A 493 -0.48 29.23 -9.25
N PRO A 494 -1.38 28.88 -10.18
CA PRO A 494 -2.75 28.41 -9.94
C PRO A 494 -2.75 27.06 -9.23
N LEU A 495 -3.79 26.77 -8.43
CA LEU A 495 -4.01 25.44 -7.83
C LEU A 495 -4.13 24.38 -8.94
N ARG A 496 -2.99 23.78 -9.30
CA ARG A 496 -2.89 22.73 -10.32
C ARG A 496 -2.11 21.57 -9.75
N PHE A 497 -2.67 20.38 -9.88
CA PHE A 497 -1.92 19.14 -9.75
C PHE A 497 -1.29 18.84 -11.11
N LYS A 498 0.00 18.51 -11.15
CA LYS A 498 0.70 18.25 -12.41
C LYS A 498 0.14 16.94 -13.04
N THR A 499 -0.44 17.04 -14.24
CA THR A 499 -0.80 15.88 -15.09
C THR A 499 0.20 15.70 -16.23
N PRO A 500 0.64 14.46 -16.57
CA PRO A 500 0.36 13.23 -15.83
C PRO A 500 1.15 13.22 -14.51
N PRO A 501 0.81 12.33 -13.56
CA PRO A 501 1.78 11.93 -12.56
C PRO A 501 3.01 11.44 -13.34
N CYS A 502 4.07 12.24 -13.34
CA CYS A 502 5.34 12.03 -14.04
C CYS A 502 5.36 12.25 -15.57
N ALA A 503 6.03 13.31 -16.00
CA ALA A 503 6.78 13.31 -17.26
C ALA A 503 8.26 13.22 -16.90
N GLY A 504 8.85 12.02 -16.91
CA GLY A 504 10.24 11.79 -16.52
C GLY A 504 10.63 10.30 -16.46
N THR A 505 11.92 10.04 -16.27
CA THR A 505 12.55 8.70 -16.24
C THR A 505 12.29 7.87 -14.98
N ASN A 506 11.42 8.34 -14.07
CA ASN A 506 11.10 7.63 -12.84
C ASN A 506 9.98 6.61 -13.10
N THR A 507 10.32 5.32 -13.06
CA THR A 507 9.39 4.20 -13.28
C THR A 507 8.47 3.92 -12.09
N ASP A 508 8.68 4.60 -10.95
CA ASP A 508 7.93 4.38 -9.70
C ASP A 508 7.10 5.60 -9.30
N CYS A 509 6.18 6.01 -10.17
CA CYS A 509 5.14 7.01 -9.89
C CYS A 509 4.03 6.52 -8.93
N ALA A 510 4.38 5.66 -7.99
CA ALA A 510 3.53 5.35 -6.85
C ALA A 510 3.97 6.31 -5.74
N CYS A 511 3.04 7.01 -5.10
CA CYS A 511 3.30 7.75 -3.87
C CYS A 511 3.79 6.77 -2.78
N THR A 512 5.06 6.38 -2.88
CA THR A 512 5.70 5.32 -2.09
C THR A 512 6.66 5.93 -1.09
N SER A 513 7.06 7.19 -1.31
CA SER A 513 7.82 7.98 -0.35
C SER A 513 7.41 9.45 -0.35
N ASP A 514 7.81 10.18 0.70
CA ASP A 514 7.66 11.64 0.74
C ASP A 514 8.73 12.34 -0.12
N ASP A 515 9.71 11.59 -0.63
CA ASP A 515 10.78 12.06 -1.52
C ASP A 515 10.36 12.09 -3.00
N ASP A 516 9.21 11.51 -3.36
CA ASP A 516 8.68 11.52 -4.73
C ASP A 516 8.34 12.96 -5.24
N CYS A 517 8.46 13.97 -4.37
CA CYS A 517 8.33 15.41 -4.68
C CYS A 517 9.64 16.22 -4.61
N THR A 518 10.82 15.59 -4.48
CA THR A 518 12.10 16.32 -4.25
C THR A 518 12.61 17.11 -5.45
N ASP A 519 12.26 16.70 -6.67
CA ASP A 519 12.91 17.22 -7.88
C ASP A 519 12.22 18.47 -8.48
N GLU A 520 11.11 18.92 -7.91
CA GLU A 520 10.23 19.86 -8.60
C GLU A 520 9.87 21.05 -7.71
N GLY A 521 10.86 21.93 -7.54
CA GLY A 521 10.73 23.23 -6.90
C GLY A 521 11.76 24.21 -7.44
N THR A 522 11.46 24.85 -8.57
CA THR A 522 11.79 26.27 -8.76
C THR A 522 10.54 27.13 -8.59
#